data_AF-A0A257W3Y1-F1
#
_entry.id   AF-A0A257W3Y1-F1
#
_cell.length_a   1.000
_cell.length_b   1.000
_cell.length_c   1.000
_cell.angle_alpha   90.00
_cell.angle_beta   90.00
_cell.angle_gamma   90.00
#
_symmetry.space_group_name_H-M   'P 1'
#
loop_
_entity.id
_entity.type
_entity.pdbx_description
1 polymer ?
#
loop_
_entity_poly.entity_id
_entity_poly.type
_entity_poly.pdbx_seq_one_letter_code
_entity_poly.pdbx_strand_id
1 'polypeptide(L)'
;MTLVIGLAMFTGCATHLDRLQPIRDQFYAGNVDNARVTLEKELKKRRGDRDVLQLDQAMLELAAGKPQEAERLLRAARDQFDHLEQKSLAEDAASLATDDTVRSYAGEDYEKILIRTMLSLSNLMADGTDASAYALQITDKQQQIADRMAEKELDDRLRMEAYKQVALGPYIRAMIAEESPLTLDDAVRARVQVASWAPDFPEAKHDLQRAQYEVPIPPGQGVLYVFALVGRGPVKQEDHAEATQAALLVADRIISAVSPRGLPPTLAPVPIPRVVRSPNSAEHVLVQVDDQTSGSTATIVDISQMAILQQQAR
;
A
#
# COMPACT_ATOMS: atom_id res chain seq x y z
N MET A 1 -46.69 17.74 -8.82
CA MET A 1 -46.15 16.45 -9.26
C MET A 1 -44.93 16.73 -10.13
N THR A 2 -43.79 17.00 -9.50
CA THR A 2 -42.62 16.10 -9.38
C THR A 2 -41.77 16.08 -10.66
N LEU A 3 -40.54 16.60 -10.58
CA LEU A 3 -39.33 15.81 -10.82
C LEU A 3 -38.09 16.63 -10.38
N VAL A 4 -37.64 16.40 -9.15
CA VAL A 4 -36.30 16.78 -8.69
C VAL A 4 -35.38 15.64 -9.13
N ILE A 5 -34.57 15.84 -10.17
CA ILE A 5 -33.51 14.89 -10.56
C ILE A 5 -32.33 15.15 -9.62
N GLY A 6 -32.03 14.13 -8.82
CA GLY A 6 -31.09 14.17 -7.71
C GLY A 6 -29.64 14.30 -8.15
N LEU A 7 -28.97 15.26 -7.53
CA LEU A 7 -27.53 15.36 -7.36
C LEU A 7 -27.07 14.20 -6.47
N ALA A 8 -26.71 13.05 -7.06
CA ALA A 8 -26.30 11.89 -6.28
C ALA A 8 -25.25 11.05 -7.01
N MET A 9 -24.01 11.52 -7.16
CA MET A 9 -22.88 10.66 -7.60
C MET A 9 -21.48 11.08 -7.12
N PHE A 10 -21.31 11.55 -5.87
CA PHE A 10 -19.95 11.66 -5.27
C PHE A 10 -19.85 11.20 -3.80
N THR A 11 -20.92 10.68 -3.20
CA THR A 11 -20.93 10.21 -1.80
C THR A 11 -20.19 8.88 -1.57
N GLY A 12 -19.51 8.34 -2.58
CA GLY A 12 -18.91 7.00 -2.54
C GLY A 12 -17.75 6.86 -1.56
N CYS A 13 -16.90 7.89 -1.41
CA CYS A 13 -15.73 7.83 -0.53
C CYS A 13 -16.11 7.87 0.96
N ALA A 14 -16.97 8.83 1.36
CA ALA A 14 -17.49 8.92 2.72
C ALA A 14 -18.24 7.63 3.11
N THR A 15 -19.13 7.15 2.24
CA THR A 15 -19.90 5.93 2.49
C THR A 15 -19.01 4.68 2.59
N HIS A 16 -17.89 4.60 1.87
CA HIS A 16 -16.97 3.46 1.97
C HIS A 16 -16.17 3.46 3.28
N LEU A 17 -15.63 4.62 3.69
CA LEU A 17 -14.90 4.76 4.94
C LEU A 17 -15.80 4.46 6.15
N ASP A 18 -17.02 5.01 6.15
CA ASP A 18 -18.00 4.80 7.22
C ASP A 18 -18.38 3.32 7.39
N ARG A 19 -18.39 2.56 6.28
CA ARG A 19 -18.67 1.12 6.29
C ARG A 19 -17.53 0.28 6.86
N LEU A 20 -16.28 0.68 6.61
CA LEU A 20 -15.12 -0.01 7.15
C LEU A 20 -14.85 0.35 8.62
N GLN A 21 -15.35 1.50 9.09
CA GLN A 21 -15.12 1.99 10.44
C GLN A 21 -15.39 0.94 11.53
N PRO A 22 -16.53 0.22 11.56
CA PRO A 22 -16.80 -0.78 12.61
C PRO A 22 -15.84 -1.97 12.57
N ILE A 23 -15.41 -2.39 11.36
CA ILE A 23 -14.47 -3.49 11.17
C ILE A 23 -13.10 -3.09 11.72
N ARG A 24 -12.66 -1.87 11.39
CA ARG A 24 -11.37 -1.33 11.83
C ARG A 24 -11.34 -1.06 13.33
N ASP A 25 -12.42 -0.53 13.90
CA ASP A 25 -12.53 -0.32 15.34
C ASP A 25 -12.45 -1.65 16.11
N GLN A 26 -13.11 -2.69 15.61
CA GLN A 26 -12.99 -4.04 16.18
C GLN A 26 -11.57 -4.60 16.04
N PHE A 27 -10.94 -4.45 14.87
CA PHE A 27 -9.57 -4.90 14.64
C PHE A 27 -8.57 -4.21 15.58
N TYR A 28 -8.59 -2.88 15.66
CA TYR A 28 -7.67 -2.13 16.51
C TYR A 28 -7.97 -2.27 18.01
N ALA A 29 -9.17 -2.72 18.39
CA ALA A 29 -9.48 -3.12 19.76
C ALA A 29 -9.02 -4.55 20.10
N GLY A 30 -8.36 -5.25 19.18
CA GLY A 30 -7.93 -6.65 19.35
C GLY A 30 -9.05 -7.67 19.16
N ASN A 31 -10.26 -7.25 18.78
CA ASN A 31 -11.43 -8.12 18.59
C ASN A 31 -11.47 -8.69 17.16
N VAL A 32 -10.42 -9.43 16.77
CA VAL A 32 -10.22 -9.93 15.39
C VAL A 32 -11.40 -10.80 14.92
N ASP A 33 -11.94 -11.68 15.77
CA ASP A 33 -13.07 -12.54 15.38
C ASP A 33 -14.35 -11.75 15.08
N ASN A 34 -14.64 -10.72 15.88
CA ASN A 34 -15.78 -9.85 15.62
C ASN A 34 -15.59 -9.06 14.31
N ALA A 35 -14.38 -8.56 14.06
CA ALA A 35 -14.03 -7.89 12.82
C ALA A 35 -14.28 -8.79 11.60
N ARG A 36 -13.91 -10.08 11.69
CA ARG A 36 -14.14 -11.08 10.65
C ARG A 36 -15.63 -11.32 10.38
N VAL A 37 -16.44 -11.48 11.44
CA VAL A 37 -17.89 -11.64 11.31
C VAL A 37 -18.54 -10.42 10.68
N THR A 38 -18.11 -9.21 11.07
CA THR A 38 -18.63 -7.96 10.50
C THR A 38 -18.26 -7.85 9.02
N LEU A 39 -17.00 -8.12 8.66
CA LEU A 39 -16.52 -8.09 7.27
C LEU A 39 -17.26 -9.11 6.39
N GLU A 40 -17.50 -10.33 6.87
CA GLU A 40 -18.21 -11.36 6.11
C GLU A 40 -19.65 -10.93 5.77
N LYS A 41 -20.32 -10.20 6.67
CA LYS A 41 -21.64 -9.62 6.39
C LYS A 41 -21.59 -8.59 5.28
N GLU A 42 -20.56 -7.73 5.25
CA GLU A 42 -20.39 -6.73 4.19
C GLU A 42 -20.05 -7.38 2.83
N LEU A 43 -19.15 -8.38 2.82
CA LEU A 43 -18.83 -9.17 1.63
C LEU A 43 -20.06 -9.87 1.02
N LYS A 44 -21.00 -10.34 1.85
CA LYS A 44 -22.26 -10.97 1.39
C LYS A 44 -23.23 -9.95 0.79
N LYS A 45 -23.24 -8.71 1.28
CA LYS A 45 -24.19 -7.67 0.83
C LYS A 45 -23.81 -7.08 -0.52
N ARG A 46 -22.52 -6.97 -0.86
CA ARG A 46 -22.07 -6.24 -2.06
C ARG A 46 -20.95 -6.96 -2.80
N ARG A 47 -21.32 -7.61 -3.90
CA ARG A 47 -20.35 -8.31 -4.77
C ARG A 47 -19.35 -7.39 -5.48
N GLY A 48 -19.69 -6.10 -5.69
CA GLY A 48 -18.84 -5.13 -6.38
C GLY A 48 -17.70 -4.55 -5.54
N ASP A 49 -17.80 -4.61 -4.21
CA ASP A 49 -16.76 -4.09 -3.29
C ASP A 49 -15.78 -5.19 -2.85
N ARG A 50 -15.93 -6.42 -3.39
CA ARG A 50 -15.16 -7.59 -2.93
C ARG A 50 -13.66 -7.38 -3.04
N ASP A 51 -13.21 -6.71 -4.09
CA ASP A 51 -11.80 -6.52 -4.41
C ASP A 51 -11.09 -5.66 -3.35
N VAL A 52 -11.75 -4.60 -2.89
CA VAL A 52 -11.24 -3.69 -1.85
C VAL A 52 -11.32 -4.35 -0.48
N LEU A 53 -12.44 -5.01 -0.18
CA LEU A 53 -12.65 -5.71 1.09
C LEU A 53 -11.76 -6.95 1.25
N GLN A 54 -11.18 -7.47 0.16
CA GLN A 54 -10.30 -8.63 0.20
C GLN A 54 -8.96 -8.33 0.89
N LEU A 55 -8.46 -7.10 0.78
CA LEU A 55 -7.24 -6.67 1.46
C LEU A 55 -7.46 -6.63 2.98
N ASP A 56 -8.57 -6.05 3.43
CA ASP A 56 -8.96 -6.07 4.84
C ASP A 56 -9.14 -7.51 5.33
N GLN A 57 -9.74 -8.39 4.52
CA GLN A 57 -9.89 -9.81 4.86
C GLN A 57 -8.54 -10.48 5.06
N ALA A 58 -7.57 -10.23 4.18
CA ALA A 58 -6.23 -10.80 4.31
C ALA A 58 -5.55 -10.37 5.62
N MET A 59 -5.67 -9.09 5.98
CA MET A 59 -5.09 -8.59 7.24
C MET A 59 -5.74 -9.24 8.47
N LEU A 60 -7.06 -9.48 8.44
CA LEU A 60 -7.76 -10.17 9.51
C LEU A 60 -7.37 -11.64 9.63
N GLU A 61 -7.22 -12.36 8.51
CA GLU A 61 -6.76 -13.76 8.55
C GLU A 61 -5.30 -13.85 9.03
N LEU A 62 -4.44 -12.91 8.64
CA LEU A 62 -3.06 -12.85 9.14
C LEU A 62 -3.02 -12.61 10.65
N ALA A 63 -3.80 -11.64 11.15
CA ALA A 63 -3.92 -11.35 12.59
C ALA A 63 -4.56 -12.49 13.38
N ALA A 64 -5.38 -13.33 12.74
CA ALA A 64 -5.96 -14.54 13.32
C ALA A 64 -4.99 -15.74 13.28
N GLY A 65 -3.73 -15.55 12.88
CA GLY A 65 -2.73 -16.62 12.81
C GLY A 65 -2.94 -17.58 11.63
N LYS A 66 -3.53 -17.11 10.53
CA LYS A 66 -3.80 -17.91 9.32
C LYS A 66 -3.06 -17.35 8.10
N PRO A 67 -1.72 -17.46 8.09
CA PRO A 67 -0.89 -16.87 7.04
C PRO A 67 -1.17 -17.44 5.65
N GLN A 68 -1.52 -18.72 5.50
CA GLN A 68 -1.81 -19.31 4.18
C GLN A 68 -3.07 -18.71 3.55
N GLU A 69 -4.11 -18.47 4.37
CA GLU A 69 -5.35 -17.84 3.92
C GLU A 69 -5.15 -16.37 3.57
N ALA A 70 -4.36 -15.64 4.38
CA ALA A 70 -3.97 -14.28 4.06
C ALA A 70 -3.18 -14.22 2.74
N GLU A 71 -2.21 -15.12 2.54
CA GLU A 71 -1.41 -15.20 1.33
C GLU A 71 -2.29 -15.44 0.09
N ARG A 72 -3.24 -16.39 0.16
CA ARG A 72 -4.18 -16.68 -0.93
C ARG A 72 -5.00 -15.43 -1.32
N LEU A 73 -5.50 -14.70 -0.33
CA LEU A 73 -6.27 -13.46 -0.54
C LEU A 73 -5.40 -12.34 -1.14
N LEU A 74 -4.16 -12.19 -0.65
CA LEU A 74 -3.22 -11.21 -1.16
C LEU A 74 -2.76 -11.51 -2.59
N ARG A 75 -2.54 -12.79 -2.94
CA ARG A 75 -2.19 -13.20 -4.32
C ARG A 75 -3.31 -12.78 -5.27
N ALA A 76 -4.55 -13.12 -4.94
CA ALA A 76 -5.70 -12.77 -5.75
C ALA A 76 -5.88 -11.24 -5.89
N ALA A 77 -5.66 -10.47 -4.81
CA ALA A 77 -5.73 -9.01 -4.88
C ALA A 77 -4.59 -8.41 -5.73
N ARG A 78 -3.37 -8.92 -5.60
CA ARG A 78 -2.22 -8.52 -6.44
C ARG A 78 -2.52 -8.77 -7.91
N ASP A 79 -2.97 -9.97 -8.26
CA ASP A 79 -3.20 -10.38 -9.64
C ASP A 79 -4.32 -9.54 -10.28
N GLN A 80 -5.34 -9.21 -9.50
CA GLN A 80 -6.40 -8.31 -9.92
C GLN A 80 -5.90 -6.88 -10.15
N PHE A 81 -5.10 -6.32 -9.24
CA PHE A 81 -4.55 -4.98 -9.41
C PHE A 81 -3.62 -4.91 -10.62
N ASP A 82 -2.78 -5.92 -10.83
CA ASP A 82 -1.90 -6.00 -12.00
C ASP A 82 -2.72 -6.10 -13.30
N HIS A 83 -3.81 -6.88 -13.32
CA HIS A 83 -4.70 -6.96 -14.47
C HIS A 83 -5.39 -5.62 -14.79
N LEU A 84 -5.94 -4.96 -13.77
CA LEU A 84 -6.60 -3.66 -13.94
C LEU A 84 -5.62 -2.55 -14.35
N GLU A 85 -4.39 -2.59 -13.84
CA GLU A 85 -3.31 -1.68 -14.24
C GLU A 85 -2.93 -1.87 -15.71
N GLN A 86 -2.73 -3.10 -16.17
CA GLN A 86 -2.44 -3.39 -17.59
C GLN A 86 -3.57 -2.93 -18.52
N LYS A 87 -4.81 -3.21 -18.13
CA LYS A 87 -5.99 -2.81 -18.89
C LYS A 87 -6.09 -1.29 -18.99
N SER A 88 -5.90 -0.59 -17.87
CA SER A 88 -5.83 0.88 -17.83
C SER A 88 -4.80 1.44 -18.81
N LEU A 89 -3.58 0.89 -18.84
CA LEU A 89 -2.53 1.35 -19.75
C LEU A 89 -2.89 1.13 -21.22
N ALA A 90 -3.60 0.06 -21.55
CA ALA A 90 -4.08 -0.21 -22.90
C ALA A 90 -5.32 0.66 -23.27
N GLU A 91 -6.20 0.93 -22.31
CA GLU A 91 -7.44 1.70 -22.48
C GLU A 91 -7.23 3.21 -22.45
N ASP A 92 -6.19 3.74 -21.82
CA ASP A 92 -5.86 5.17 -21.87
C ASP A 92 -5.57 5.65 -23.32
N ALA A 93 -5.34 4.74 -24.28
CA ALA A 93 -5.29 5.04 -25.73
C ALA A 93 -6.67 5.01 -26.44
N ALA A 94 -7.70 4.42 -25.83
CA ALA A 94 -9.05 4.21 -26.39
C ALA A 94 -10.15 5.01 -25.67
N SER A 95 -9.89 5.52 -24.46
CA SER A 95 -10.84 6.20 -23.56
C SER A 95 -11.33 7.57 -24.03
N LEU A 96 -10.82 8.09 -25.15
CA LEU A 96 -11.39 9.25 -25.84
C LEU A 96 -12.76 8.95 -26.49
N ALA A 97 -13.24 7.70 -26.53
CA ALA A 97 -14.40 7.30 -27.34
C ALA A 97 -15.56 6.60 -26.59
N THR A 98 -15.46 6.26 -25.30
CA THR A 98 -16.53 5.50 -24.61
C THR A 98 -16.78 5.94 -23.17
N ASP A 99 -18.06 5.92 -22.80
CA ASP A 99 -18.67 6.38 -21.54
C ASP A 99 -17.93 5.90 -20.26
N ASP A 100 -17.60 6.85 -19.40
CA ASP A 100 -16.57 6.76 -18.35
C ASP A 100 -17.14 6.36 -16.98
N THR A 101 -18.08 5.41 -16.93
CA THR A 101 -18.89 5.15 -15.71
C THR A 101 -18.56 3.90 -14.90
N VAL A 102 -17.55 3.08 -15.27
CA VAL A 102 -17.07 1.99 -14.40
C VAL A 102 -15.56 1.75 -14.57
N ARG A 103 -14.70 2.67 -14.11
CA ARG A 103 -13.27 2.36 -13.97
C ARG A 103 -13.07 1.57 -12.68
N SER A 104 -12.78 0.27 -12.79
CA SER A 104 -12.44 -0.57 -11.64
C SER A 104 -11.18 -0.06 -10.95
N TYR A 105 -11.14 -0.12 -9.62
CA TYR A 105 -10.02 0.37 -8.81
C TYR A 105 -8.77 -0.50 -8.99
N ALA A 106 -7.74 0.02 -9.65
CA ALA A 106 -6.48 -0.69 -9.93
C ALA A 106 -5.45 -0.64 -8.77
N GLY A 107 -5.83 -0.05 -7.64
CA GLY A 107 -4.93 0.17 -6.50
C GLY A 107 -3.97 1.34 -6.67
N GLU A 108 -3.62 1.94 -5.53
CA GLU A 108 -2.56 2.95 -5.46
C GLU A 108 -1.18 2.31 -5.63
N ASP A 109 -0.19 3.11 -6.03
CA ASP A 109 1.17 2.62 -6.23
C ASP A 109 1.77 2.07 -4.93
N TYR A 110 1.51 2.74 -3.79
CA TYR A 110 1.93 2.26 -2.48
C TYR A 110 1.23 0.96 -2.07
N GLU A 111 -0.04 0.77 -2.45
CA GLU A 111 -0.79 -0.45 -2.16
C GLU A 111 -0.21 -1.63 -2.92
N LYS A 112 0.19 -1.43 -4.18
CA LYS A 112 0.84 -2.48 -4.98
C LYS A 112 2.15 -2.96 -4.36
N ILE A 113 2.90 -2.06 -3.73
CA ILE A 113 4.10 -2.42 -2.95
C ILE A 113 3.71 -3.11 -1.65
N LEU A 114 2.75 -2.55 -0.90
CA LEU A 114 2.31 -3.10 0.38
C LEU A 114 1.74 -4.52 0.26
N ILE A 115 0.97 -4.83 -0.79
CA ILE A 115 0.45 -6.17 -1.02
C ILE A 115 1.60 -7.18 -1.16
N ARG A 116 2.66 -6.83 -1.90
CA ARG A 116 3.84 -7.70 -2.09
C ARG A 116 4.66 -7.83 -0.81
N THR A 117 4.76 -6.76 -0.03
CA THR A 117 5.31 -6.81 1.32
C THR A 117 4.54 -7.78 2.20
N MET A 118 3.21 -7.66 2.25
CA MET A 118 2.38 -8.52 3.08
C MET A 118 2.40 -9.97 2.59
N LEU A 119 2.52 -10.22 1.27
CA LEU A 119 2.74 -11.57 0.73
C LEU A 119 4.03 -12.19 1.26
N SER A 120 5.13 -11.44 1.23
CA SER A 120 6.42 -11.90 1.72
C SER A 120 6.35 -12.22 3.23
N LEU A 121 5.78 -11.33 4.05
CA LEU A 121 5.61 -11.53 5.49
C LEU A 121 4.66 -12.69 5.81
N SER A 122 3.54 -12.79 5.10
CA SER A 122 2.57 -13.87 5.26
C SER A 122 3.21 -15.22 4.94
N ASN A 123 3.99 -15.30 3.87
CA ASN A 123 4.68 -16.53 3.51
C ASN A 123 5.78 -16.90 4.52
N LEU A 124 6.54 -15.92 5.04
CA LEU A 124 7.51 -16.14 6.14
C LEU A 124 6.85 -16.68 7.42
N MET A 125 5.63 -16.22 7.73
CA MET A 125 4.85 -16.73 8.87
C MET A 125 4.29 -18.15 8.63
N ALA A 126 4.31 -18.63 7.39
CA ALA A 126 3.93 -19.99 7.00
C ALA A 126 5.16 -20.89 6.88
N ASP A 127 5.64 -21.14 5.67
CA ASP A 127 6.79 -22.02 5.39
C ASP A 127 7.99 -21.28 4.76
N GLY A 128 7.84 -20.00 4.42
CA GLY A 128 8.89 -19.15 3.86
C GLY A 128 9.32 -19.48 2.43
N THR A 129 8.69 -20.45 1.76
CA THR A 129 9.16 -20.99 0.48
C THR A 129 9.16 -19.99 -0.67
N ASP A 130 8.19 -19.08 -0.70
CA ASP A 130 8.01 -18.05 -1.73
C ASP A 130 8.41 -16.64 -1.26
N ALA A 131 8.80 -16.49 0.01
CA ALA A 131 9.09 -15.18 0.62
C ALA A 131 10.15 -14.38 -0.14
N SER A 132 11.22 -15.03 -0.58
CA SER A 132 12.28 -14.43 -1.41
C SER A 132 11.77 -13.97 -2.78
N ALA A 133 10.88 -14.75 -3.41
CA ALA A 133 10.28 -14.40 -4.70
C ALA A 133 9.37 -13.17 -4.57
N TYR A 134 8.57 -13.10 -3.50
CA TYR A 134 7.77 -11.90 -3.21
C TYR A 134 8.63 -10.69 -2.88
N ALA A 135 9.70 -10.88 -2.12
CA ALA A 135 10.63 -9.80 -1.79
C ALA A 135 11.33 -9.25 -3.04
N LEU A 136 11.61 -10.09 -4.04
CA LEU A 136 12.09 -9.63 -5.36
C LEU A 136 11.00 -8.85 -6.11
N GLN A 137 9.76 -9.34 -6.11
CA GLN A 137 8.63 -8.64 -6.74
C GLN A 137 8.38 -7.23 -6.17
N ILE A 138 8.72 -6.99 -4.90
CA ILE A 138 8.70 -5.64 -4.31
C ILE A 138 9.64 -4.72 -5.08
N THR A 139 10.89 -5.13 -5.28
CA THR A 139 11.88 -4.37 -6.05
C THR A 139 11.44 -4.17 -7.50
N ASP A 140 10.97 -5.24 -8.16
CA ASP A 140 10.56 -5.18 -9.57
C ASP A 140 9.39 -4.21 -9.76
N LYS A 141 8.36 -4.29 -8.90
CA LYS A 141 7.21 -3.37 -9.01
C LYS A 141 7.60 -1.92 -8.70
N GLN A 142 8.51 -1.69 -7.75
CA GLN A 142 9.02 -0.33 -7.49
C GLN A 142 9.73 0.25 -8.72
N GLN A 143 10.55 -0.56 -9.40
CA GLN A 143 11.22 -0.13 -10.62
C GLN A 143 10.21 0.18 -11.73
N GLN A 144 9.23 -0.70 -11.95
CA GLN A 144 8.15 -0.46 -12.94
C GLN A 144 7.39 0.84 -12.67
N ILE A 145 7.08 1.13 -11.39
CA ILE A 145 6.43 2.37 -11.00
C ILE A 145 7.35 3.57 -11.25
N ALA A 146 8.62 3.49 -10.86
CA ALA A 146 9.59 4.56 -11.05
C ALA A 146 9.79 4.89 -12.54
N ASP A 147 9.94 3.87 -13.40
CA ASP A 147 10.10 4.02 -14.84
C ASP A 147 8.90 4.72 -15.46
N ARG A 148 7.68 4.29 -15.11
CA ARG A 148 6.44 4.94 -15.57
C ARG A 148 6.35 6.40 -15.13
N MET A 149 6.81 6.71 -13.91
CA MET A 149 6.74 8.07 -13.37
C MET A 149 7.85 8.98 -13.90
N ALA A 150 8.93 8.41 -14.45
CA ALA A 150 9.98 9.17 -15.13
C ALA A 150 9.48 9.83 -16.43
N GLU A 151 8.43 9.28 -17.04
CA GLU A 151 7.80 9.84 -18.25
C GLU A 151 6.83 11.00 -17.96
N LYS A 152 6.48 11.23 -16.69
CA LYS A 152 5.55 12.29 -16.29
C LYS A 152 6.26 13.61 -16.01
N GLU A 153 5.65 14.71 -16.44
CA GLU A 153 6.09 16.06 -16.10
C GLU A 153 5.76 16.34 -14.64
N LEU A 154 6.77 16.15 -13.78
CA LEU A 154 6.68 16.32 -12.34
C LEU A 154 7.89 17.11 -11.84
N ASP A 155 7.75 17.79 -10.70
CA ASP A 155 8.91 18.35 -9.99
C ASP A 155 9.92 17.23 -9.64
N ASP A 156 11.20 17.46 -9.96
CA ASP A 156 12.26 16.45 -9.78
C ASP A 156 12.39 15.99 -8.34
N ARG A 157 12.31 16.94 -7.40
CA ARG A 157 12.48 16.65 -5.99
C ARG A 157 11.30 15.85 -5.45
N LEU A 158 10.07 16.26 -5.78
CA LEU A 158 8.86 15.53 -5.39
C LEU A 158 8.85 14.11 -5.97
N ARG A 159 9.27 13.94 -7.24
CA ARG A 159 9.37 12.61 -7.86
C ARG A 159 10.37 11.72 -7.14
N MET A 160 11.56 12.24 -6.84
CA MET A 160 12.61 11.51 -6.12
C MET A 160 12.15 11.10 -4.72
N GLU A 161 11.43 11.98 -4.01
CA GLU A 161 10.92 11.68 -2.67
C GLU A 161 9.74 10.67 -2.71
N ALA A 162 8.78 10.85 -3.62
CA ALA A 162 7.57 10.02 -3.71
C ALA A 162 7.81 8.59 -4.21
N TYR A 163 8.82 8.40 -5.05
CA TYR A 163 9.17 7.12 -5.65
C TYR A 163 10.56 6.63 -5.23
N LYS A 164 11.05 7.12 -4.08
CA LYS A 164 12.21 6.55 -3.41
C LYS A 164 11.96 5.06 -3.13
N GLN A 165 12.92 4.23 -3.50
CA GLN A 165 12.84 2.79 -3.27
C GLN A 165 12.87 2.47 -1.76
N VAL A 166 11.99 1.58 -1.32
CA VAL A 166 11.89 1.05 0.04
C VAL A 166 12.77 -0.18 0.22
N ALA A 167 13.47 -0.26 1.34
CA ALA A 167 14.50 -1.26 1.60
C ALA A 167 13.98 -2.64 2.04
N LEU A 168 12.68 -2.78 2.33
CA LEU A 168 12.14 -4.01 2.93
C LEU A 168 12.28 -5.26 2.06
N GLY A 169 12.13 -5.14 0.72
CA GLY A 169 12.34 -6.25 -0.20
C GLY A 169 13.78 -6.79 -0.12
N PRO A 170 14.81 -5.96 -0.38
CA PRO A 170 16.19 -6.35 -0.16
C PRO A 170 16.50 -6.82 1.27
N TYR A 171 15.87 -6.24 2.29
CA TYR A 171 16.08 -6.66 3.68
C TYR A 171 15.65 -8.12 3.91
N ILE A 172 14.45 -8.49 3.44
CA ILE A 172 13.97 -9.88 3.53
C ILE A 172 14.84 -10.82 2.69
N ARG A 173 15.25 -10.41 1.48
CA ARG A 173 16.15 -11.22 0.65
C ARG A 173 17.50 -11.46 1.33
N ALA A 174 18.07 -10.44 1.95
CA ALA A 174 19.33 -10.56 2.67
C ALA A 174 19.20 -11.51 3.86
N MET A 175 18.12 -11.36 4.64
CA MET A 175 17.81 -12.24 5.77
C MET A 175 17.75 -13.72 5.35
N ILE A 176 17.01 -14.06 4.30
CA ILE A 176 16.87 -15.45 3.83
C ILE A 176 18.21 -15.95 3.26
N ALA A 177 18.94 -15.10 2.54
CA ALA A 177 20.24 -15.47 1.98
C ALA A 177 21.32 -15.71 3.05
N GLU A 178 21.16 -15.17 4.27
CA GLU A 178 22.06 -15.42 5.40
C GLU A 178 21.91 -16.83 6.01
N GLU A 179 20.88 -17.60 5.63
CA GLU A 179 20.67 -18.98 6.12
C GLU A 179 21.71 -19.98 5.60
N SER A 180 22.36 -19.69 4.47
CA SER A 180 23.29 -20.61 3.82
C SER A 180 24.60 -19.92 3.44
N PRO A 181 25.77 -20.56 3.73
CA PRO A 181 27.05 -20.09 3.25
C PRO A 181 27.14 -19.95 1.72
N LEU A 182 26.29 -20.67 0.98
CA LEU A 182 26.28 -20.65 -0.49
C LEU A 182 25.61 -19.39 -1.07
N THR A 183 24.89 -18.63 -0.24
CA THR A 183 24.10 -17.46 -0.65
C THR A 183 24.60 -16.16 -0.03
N LEU A 184 25.77 -16.16 0.61
CA LEU A 184 26.30 -14.96 1.29
C LEU A 184 26.59 -13.80 0.33
N ASP A 185 27.02 -14.09 -0.90
CA ASP A 185 27.19 -13.04 -1.92
C ASP A 185 25.84 -12.37 -2.26
N ASP A 186 24.74 -13.12 -2.26
CA ASP A 186 23.38 -12.58 -2.44
C ASP A 186 22.96 -11.74 -1.24
N ALA A 187 23.29 -12.18 -0.03
CA ALA A 187 23.05 -11.43 1.19
C ALA A 187 23.78 -10.08 1.15
N VAL A 188 25.09 -10.07 0.84
CA VAL A 188 25.88 -8.84 0.73
C VAL A 188 25.29 -7.88 -0.30
N ARG A 189 24.96 -8.37 -1.51
CA ARG A 189 24.33 -7.53 -2.54
C ARG A 189 23.02 -6.91 -2.08
N ALA A 190 22.18 -7.68 -1.40
CA ALA A 190 20.92 -7.19 -0.87
C ALA A 190 21.12 -6.20 0.30
N ARG A 191 22.10 -6.43 1.19
CA ARG A 191 22.46 -5.48 2.26
C ARG A 191 23.00 -4.16 1.73
N VAL A 192 23.77 -4.17 0.62
CA VAL A 192 24.21 -2.94 -0.06
C VAL A 192 22.99 -2.14 -0.55
N GLN A 193 21.97 -2.80 -1.10
CA GLN A 193 20.72 -2.13 -1.48
C GLN A 193 20.01 -1.53 -0.26
N VAL A 194 19.91 -2.25 0.86
CA VAL A 194 19.33 -1.73 2.10
C VAL A 194 20.05 -0.47 2.57
N ALA A 195 21.38 -0.50 2.68
CA ALA A 195 22.19 0.63 3.12
C ALA A 195 22.11 1.85 2.19
N SER A 196 21.87 1.61 0.89
CA SER A 196 21.65 2.66 -0.10
C SER A 196 20.26 3.27 0.00
N TRP A 197 19.22 2.45 0.12
CA TRP A 197 17.82 2.90 0.07
C TRP A 197 17.30 3.43 1.41
N ALA A 198 17.80 2.89 2.52
CA ALA A 198 17.47 3.31 3.87
C ALA A 198 18.73 3.59 4.70
N PRO A 199 19.51 4.64 4.36
CA PRO A 199 20.76 4.96 5.06
C PRO A 199 20.56 5.36 6.54
N ASP A 200 19.36 5.84 6.88
CA ASP A 200 18.96 6.24 8.23
C ASP A 200 18.38 5.07 9.05
N PHE A 201 18.17 3.90 8.43
CA PHE A 201 17.74 2.70 9.16
C PHE A 201 18.93 2.19 10.00
N PRO A 202 18.82 2.15 11.33
CA PRO A 202 19.96 1.95 12.23
C PRO A 202 20.78 0.68 11.93
N GLU A 203 20.08 -0.40 11.57
CA GLU A 203 20.68 -1.71 11.34
C GLU A 203 21.36 -1.82 9.97
N ALA A 204 21.11 -0.89 9.03
CA ALA A 204 21.53 -1.02 7.64
C ALA A 204 23.06 -1.17 7.48
N LYS A 205 23.84 -0.34 8.17
CA LYS A 205 25.32 -0.38 8.11
C LYS A 205 25.89 -1.57 8.87
N HIS A 206 25.32 -1.85 10.05
CA HIS A 206 25.75 -2.95 10.90
C HIS A 206 25.51 -4.31 10.22
N ASP A 207 24.33 -4.51 9.65
CA ASP A 207 23.98 -5.73 8.92
C ASP A 207 24.84 -5.93 7.67
N LEU A 208 25.16 -4.85 6.95
CA LEU A 208 26.09 -4.92 5.82
C LEU A 208 27.50 -5.31 6.25
N GLN A 209 28.02 -4.71 7.32
CA GLN A 209 29.33 -5.07 7.87
C GLN A 209 29.38 -6.54 8.28
N ARG A 210 28.35 -7.00 9.01
CA ARG A 210 28.23 -8.41 9.42
C ARG A 210 28.24 -9.34 8.21
N ALA A 211 27.43 -9.06 7.19
CA ALA A 211 27.35 -9.88 5.99
C ALA A 211 28.68 -9.93 5.20
N GLN A 212 29.48 -8.86 5.23
CA GLN A 212 30.74 -8.78 4.47
C GLN A 212 31.94 -9.43 5.16
N TYR A 213 32.01 -9.36 6.48
CA TYR A 213 33.26 -9.62 7.20
C TYR A 213 33.13 -10.66 8.31
N GLU A 214 31.92 -11.11 8.63
CA GLU A 214 31.66 -12.02 9.74
C GLU A 214 30.98 -13.30 9.25
N VAL A 215 30.97 -14.34 10.08
CA VAL A 215 30.11 -15.51 9.86
C VAL A 215 28.72 -15.12 10.38
N PRO A 216 27.70 -14.97 9.52
CA PRO A 216 26.43 -14.37 9.95
C PRO A 216 25.73 -15.15 11.05
N ILE A 217 25.83 -16.49 11.01
CA ILE A 217 25.18 -17.40 11.96
C ILE A 217 26.14 -18.58 12.27
N PRO A 218 26.86 -18.57 13.41
CA PRO A 218 27.69 -19.69 13.84
C PRO A 218 26.87 -20.96 14.12
N PRO A 219 27.45 -22.17 14.01
CA PRO A 219 26.76 -23.41 14.37
C PRO A 219 26.20 -23.38 15.80
N GLY A 220 24.94 -23.74 15.97
CA GLY A 220 24.24 -23.71 17.27
C GLY A 220 23.73 -22.33 17.68
N GLN A 221 23.89 -21.31 16.85
CA GLN A 221 23.28 -19.99 17.02
C GLN A 221 22.18 -19.76 15.97
N GLY A 222 21.35 -18.76 16.19
CA GLY A 222 20.30 -18.34 15.26
C GLY A 222 20.03 -16.85 15.42
N VAL A 223 19.37 -16.27 14.44
CA VAL A 223 18.97 -14.85 14.45
C VAL A 223 17.46 -14.77 14.45
N LEU A 224 16.91 -13.98 15.36
CA LEU A 224 15.48 -13.67 15.39
C LEU A 224 15.25 -12.33 14.72
N TYR A 225 14.55 -12.33 13.60
CA TYR A 225 14.06 -11.12 12.95
C TYR A 225 12.64 -10.80 13.44
N VAL A 226 12.44 -9.57 13.93
CA VAL A 226 11.14 -9.10 14.42
C VAL A 226 10.61 -8.03 13.46
N PHE A 227 9.54 -8.36 12.74
CA PHE A 227 8.80 -7.41 11.91
C PHE A 227 7.55 -6.95 12.67
N ALA A 228 7.46 -5.64 12.90
CA ALA A 228 6.32 -5.04 13.58
C ALA A 228 5.56 -4.10 12.64
N LEU A 229 4.25 -4.33 12.49
CA LEU A 229 3.34 -3.39 11.84
C LEU A 229 2.81 -2.44 12.90
N VAL A 230 3.48 -1.30 13.07
CA VAL A 230 3.20 -0.37 14.16
C VAL A 230 2.22 0.71 13.72
N GLY A 231 1.16 0.89 14.51
CA GLY A 231 0.19 1.97 14.32
C GLY A 231 -0.91 1.64 13.31
N ARG A 232 -1.46 2.68 12.69
CA ARG A 232 -2.60 2.57 11.78
C ARG A 232 -2.17 2.96 10.36
N GLY A 233 -2.65 2.21 9.36
CA GLY A 233 -2.41 2.53 7.96
C GLY A 233 -3.00 3.87 7.53
N PRO A 234 -2.53 4.44 6.40
CA PRO A 234 -3.10 5.66 5.84
C PRO A 234 -4.56 5.45 5.44
N VAL A 235 -5.33 6.53 5.45
CA VAL A 235 -6.76 6.51 5.10
C VAL A 235 -7.08 7.61 4.12
N LYS A 236 -8.04 7.36 3.22
CA LYS A 236 -8.59 8.41 2.37
C LYS A 236 -9.74 9.10 3.11
N GLN A 237 -9.64 10.41 3.27
CA GLN A 237 -10.71 11.27 3.80
C GLN A 237 -11.18 12.22 2.70
N GLU A 238 -12.41 12.68 2.80
CA GLU A 238 -12.93 13.71 1.91
C GLU A 238 -12.28 15.05 2.27
N ASP A 239 -11.71 15.71 1.26
CA ASP A 239 -11.21 17.08 1.31
C ASP A 239 -11.84 17.88 0.16
N HIS A 240 -11.72 19.20 0.16
CA HIS A 240 -12.33 20.05 -0.86
C HIS A 240 -11.28 20.85 -1.61
N ALA A 241 -11.27 20.71 -2.94
CA ALA A 241 -10.41 21.51 -3.82
C ALA A 241 -11.20 22.56 -4.60
N GLU A 242 -10.57 23.71 -4.82
CA GLU A 242 -11.08 24.69 -5.79
C GLU A 242 -10.97 24.12 -7.20
N ALA A 243 -12.03 24.27 -7.99
CA ALA A 243 -12.02 23.83 -9.38
C ALA A 243 -11.00 24.65 -10.19
N THR A 244 -10.06 23.97 -10.85
CA THR A 244 -9.05 24.65 -11.69
C THR A 244 -9.70 25.34 -12.88
N GLN A 245 -9.10 26.41 -13.40
CA GLN A 245 -9.60 27.10 -14.60
C GLN A 245 -9.76 26.15 -15.80
N ALA A 246 -8.87 25.16 -15.94
CA ALA A 246 -8.98 24.14 -16.98
C ALA A 246 -10.21 23.25 -16.78
N ALA A 247 -10.47 22.78 -15.55
CA ALA A 247 -11.66 21.99 -15.23
C ALA A 247 -12.95 22.80 -15.43
N LEU A 248 -12.95 24.08 -15.04
CA LEU A 248 -14.06 25.01 -15.28
C LEU A 248 -14.34 25.18 -16.78
N LEU A 249 -13.30 25.33 -17.60
CA LEU A 249 -13.42 25.47 -19.05
C LEU A 249 -13.99 24.19 -19.71
N VAL A 250 -13.53 23.02 -19.27
CA VAL A 250 -14.05 21.73 -19.76
C VAL A 250 -15.52 21.57 -19.36
N ALA A 251 -15.86 21.85 -18.10
CA ALA A 251 -17.23 21.81 -17.61
C ALA A 251 -18.14 22.79 -18.37
N ASP A 252 -17.65 23.99 -18.70
CA ASP A 252 -18.40 25.01 -19.45
C ASP A 252 -18.73 24.52 -20.85
N ARG A 253 -17.76 23.91 -21.54
CA ARG A 253 -17.97 23.34 -22.88
C ARG A 253 -18.97 22.19 -22.88
N ILE A 254 -18.91 21.33 -21.87
CA ILE A 254 -19.87 20.22 -21.72
C ILE A 254 -21.26 20.79 -21.48
N ILE A 255 -21.45 21.66 -20.48
CA ILE A 255 -22.76 22.18 -20.11
C ILE A 255 -23.36 23.04 -21.23
N SER A 256 -22.56 23.86 -21.90
CA SER A 256 -23.01 24.67 -23.04
C SER A 256 -23.47 23.82 -24.23
N ALA A 257 -22.99 22.57 -24.35
CA ALA A 257 -23.43 21.65 -25.40
C ALA A 257 -24.77 20.94 -25.08
N VAL A 258 -25.14 20.82 -23.80
CA VAL A 258 -26.36 20.09 -23.35
C VAL A 258 -27.42 21.00 -22.73
N SER A 259 -27.10 22.25 -22.40
CA SER A 259 -27.99 23.20 -21.72
C SER A 259 -27.79 24.62 -22.24
N PRO A 260 -28.88 25.37 -22.52
CA PRO A 260 -28.80 26.79 -22.88
C PRO A 260 -28.46 27.73 -21.71
N ARG A 261 -28.30 27.19 -20.49
CA ARG A 261 -27.85 27.94 -19.31
C ARG A 261 -26.37 27.70 -19.10
N GLY A 262 -25.57 28.77 -19.14
CA GLY A 262 -24.13 28.72 -18.84
C GLY A 262 -23.83 28.33 -17.40
N LEU A 263 -22.57 27.98 -17.11
CA LEU A 263 -22.12 27.63 -15.77
C LEU A 263 -22.33 28.81 -14.79
N PRO A 264 -22.89 28.58 -13.58
CA PRO A 264 -22.91 29.60 -12.55
C PRO A 264 -21.47 29.98 -12.13
N PRO A 265 -21.21 31.26 -11.79
CA PRO A 265 -19.86 31.80 -11.57
C PRO A 265 -19.14 31.26 -10.33
N THR A 266 -19.85 30.57 -9.45
CA THR A 266 -19.32 29.90 -8.26
C THR A 266 -19.64 28.42 -8.35
N LEU A 267 -18.68 27.61 -8.76
CA LEU A 267 -18.76 26.17 -8.57
C LEU A 267 -18.39 25.87 -7.11
N ALA A 268 -19.26 25.10 -6.44
CA ALA A 268 -18.98 24.60 -5.11
C ALA A 268 -17.66 23.81 -5.13
N PRO A 269 -16.86 23.85 -4.04
CA PRO A 269 -15.63 23.08 -3.95
C PRO A 269 -15.86 21.61 -4.29
N VAL A 270 -14.97 21.03 -5.08
CA VAL A 270 -15.11 19.65 -5.55
C VAL A 270 -14.55 18.73 -4.46
N PRO A 271 -15.34 17.75 -3.95
CA PRO A 271 -14.82 16.78 -3.00
C PRO A 271 -13.76 15.91 -3.69
N ILE A 272 -12.60 15.80 -3.07
CA ILE A 272 -11.48 14.98 -3.52
C ILE A 272 -11.05 14.04 -2.39
N PRO A 273 -10.61 12.81 -2.70
CA PRO A 273 -10.05 11.93 -1.69
C PRO A 273 -8.62 12.39 -1.34
N ARG A 274 -8.37 12.71 -0.08
CA ARG A 274 -7.03 13.01 0.44
C ARG A 274 -6.53 11.89 1.33
N VAL A 275 -5.32 11.42 1.08
CA VAL A 275 -4.62 10.47 1.93
C VAL A 275 -4.13 11.21 3.17
N VAL A 276 -4.50 10.71 4.34
CA VAL A 276 -4.06 11.24 5.63
C VAL A 276 -3.41 10.16 6.48
N ARG A 277 -2.42 10.57 7.26
CA ARG A 277 -1.78 9.74 8.28
C ARG A 277 -2.77 9.55 9.44
N SER A 278 -2.91 8.31 9.88
CA SER A 278 -3.63 8.00 11.12
C SER A 278 -2.72 8.21 12.33
N PRO A 279 -3.25 8.65 13.50
CA PRO A 279 -2.45 8.75 14.71
C PRO A 279 -1.87 7.38 15.10
N ASN A 280 -0.58 7.35 15.42
CA ASN A 280 0.11 6.16 15.91
C ASN A 280 0.28 6.24 17.42
N SER A 281 -0.14 5.19 18.13
CA SER A 281 -0.01 5.07 19.59
C SER A 281 1.28 4.37 20.03
N ALA A 282 2.06 3.86 19.08
CA ALA A 282 3.33 3.20 19.29
C ALA A 282 4.29 3.60 18.17
N GLU A 283 5.59 3.60 18.46
CA GLU A 283 6.65 3.93 17.51
C GLU A 283 7.55 2.72 17.23
N HIS A 284 7.85 1.94 18.26
CA HIS A 284 8.68 0.74 18.20
C HIS A 284 8.20 -0.33 19.19
N VAL A 285 8.61 -1.57 18.93
CA VAL A 285 8.42 -2.72 19.83
C VAL A 285 9.76 -3.04 20.49
N LEU A 286 9.77 -3.16 21.82
CA LEU A 286 10.93 -3.62 22.58
C LEU A 286 10.97 -5.15 22.59
N VAL A 287 12.15 -5.72 22.39
CA VAL A 287 12.39 -7.16 22.44
C VAL A 287 13.16 -7.48 23.72
N GLN A 288 12.59 -8.36 24.54
CA GLN A 288 13.21 -8.84 25.77
C GLN A 288 13.50 -10.35 25.66
N VAL A 289 14.70 -10.74 26.11
CA VAL A 289 15.14 -12.13 26.24
C VAL A 289 15.62 -12.30 27.68
N ASP A 290 15.09 -13.28 28.40
CA ASP A 290 15.41 -13.54 29.81
C ASP A 290 15.31 -12.28 30.70
N ASP A 291 14.20 -11.53 30.55
CA ASP A 291 13.91 -10.25 31.23
C ASP A 291 14.91 -9.11 30.95
N GLN A 292 15.82 -9.28 29.98
CA GLN A 292 16.76 -8.26 29.53
C GLN A 292 16.34 -7.70 28.17
N THR A 293 16.33 -6.38 28.02
CA THR A 293 16.09 -5.74 26.73
C THR A 293 17.25 -6.07 25.78
N SER A 294 16.95 -6.87 24.76
CA SER A 294 17.89 -7.33 23.74
C SER A 294 17.89 -6.43 22.50
N GLY A 295 16.85 -5.61 22.30
CA GLY A 295 16.77 -4.70 21.17
C GLY A 295 15.41 -3.99 21.06
N SER A 296 15.26 -3.19 20.01
CA SER A 296 14.02 -2.50 19.65
C SER A 296 13.86 -2.48 18.14
N THR A 297 12.65 -2.58 17.63
CA THR A 297 12.39 -2.42 16.19
C THR A 297 12.64 -0.97 15.74
N ALA A 298 13.10 -0.77 14.51
CA ALA A 298 13.18 0.53 13.86
C ALA A 298 12.35 0.56 12.56
N THR A 299 11.94 1.76 12.14
CA THR A 299 11.13 1.94 10.92
C THR A 299 12.01 1.77 9.67
N ILE A 300 11.80 0.67 8.93
CA ILE A 300 12.42 0.45 7.61
C ILE A 300 11.56 0.98 6.46
N VAL A 301 10.24 1.10 6.65
CA VAL A 301 9.29 1.66 5.68
C VAL A 301 8.19 2.45 6.39
N ASP A 302 8.01 3.72 6.03
CA ASP A 302 6.85 4.52 6.43
C ASP A 302 5.81 4.55 5.31
N ILE A 303 4.83 3.65 5.40
CA ILE A 303 3.75 3.52 4.41
C ILE A 303 2.87 4.77 4.34
N SER A 304 2.65 5.46 5.46
CA SER A 304 1.81 6.67 5.47
C SER A 304 2.51 7.81 4.72
N GLN A 305 3.81 8.00 4.97
CA GLN A 305 4.60 9.00 4.25
C GLN A 305 4.65 8.70 2.75
N MET A 306 4.89 7.43 2.39
CA MET A 306 4.92 6.99 1.01
C MET A 306 3.58 7.26 0.29
N ALA A 307 2.46 6.92 0.93
CA ALA A 307 1.14 7.15 0.36
C ALA A 307 0.82 8.65 0.15
N ILE A 308 1.20 9.50 1.12
CA ILE A 308 1.01 10.95 1.03
C ILE A 308 1.84 11.55 -0.12
N LEU A 309 3.13 11.22 -0.18
CA LEU A 309 4.02 11.76 -1.22
C LEU A 309 3.58 11.30 -2.62
N GLN A 310 3.17 10.04 -2.77
CA GLN A 310 2.66 9.53 -4.05
C GLN A 310 1.34 10.16 -4.47
N GLN A 311 0.46 10.51 -3.52
CA GLN A 311 -0.74 11.28 -3.85
C GLN A 311 -0.39 12.71 -4.31
N GLN A 312 0.58 13.35 -3.66
CA GLN A 312 1.05 14.69 -4.06
C GLN A 312 1.71 14.70 -5.43
N ALA A 313 2.32 13.56 -5.82
CA ALA A 313 3.03 13.37 -7.07
C ALA A 313 2.14 12.98 -8.27
N ARG A 314 0.82 13.15 -8.15
CA ARG A 314 -0.17 12.82 -9.20
C ARG A 314 -0.87 14.04 -9.74
#